data_AF-A0A7S3CLW2-F1
#
_entry.id   AF-A0A7S3CLW2-F1
#
_cell.length_a   1.000
_cell.length_b   1.000
_cell.length_c   1.000
_cell.angle_alpha   90.00
_cell.angle_beta   90.00
_cell.angle_gamma   90.00
#
_symmetry.space_group_name_H-M   'P 1'
#
loop_
_entity.id
_entity.type
_entity.pdbx_description
1 polymer ?
#
loop_
_entity_poly.entity_id
_entity_poly.type
_entity_poly.pdbx_seq_one_letter_code
_entity_poly.pdbx_strand_id
1 'polypeptide(L)'
;MWSFGCILYELYVGYPLFPGEDEKDHMALMMEVKGIPPRSVLARSSRRKVFFDDDYNPIITPNSRGKIRMPGGKNLYALMNCSDKDFVDFIDKCIEWKPEVRLTPEQ
;
A
#
# COMPACT_ATOMS: atom_id res chain seq x y z
N MET A 1 0.69 -13.44 -0.26
CA MET A 1 1.82 -12.62 0.22
C MET A 1 1.40 -11.21 0.63
N TRP A 2 0.69 -10.43 -0.20
CA TRP A 2 0.19 -9.11 0.24
C TRP A 2 -0.65 -9.15 1.52
N SER A 3 -1.74 -9.94 1.54
CA SER A 3 -2.60 -10.07 2.72
C SER A 3 -1.84 -10.58 3.94
N PHE A 4 -0.85 -11.45 3.73
CA PHE A 4 -0.01 -11.97 4.80
C PHE A 4 0.87 -10.87 5.42
N GLY A 5 1.51 -10.03 4.60
CA GLY A 5 2.25 -8.86 5.09
C GLY A 5 1.37 -7.90 5.90
N CYS A 6 0.13 -7.65 5.46
CA CYS A 6 -0.83 -6.86 6.23
C CYS A 6 -1.19 -7.50 7.58
N ILE A 7 -1.38 -8.82 7.63
CA ILE A 7 -1.68 -9.55 8.87
C ILE A 7 -0.48 -9.50 9.82
N LEU A 8 0.74 -9.71 9.34
CA LEU A 8 1.94 -9.63 10.18
C LEU A 8 2.13 -8.23 10.77
N TYR A 9 1.91 -7.19 9.97
CA TYR A 9 1.90 -5.83 10.47
C TYR A 9 0.87 -5.66 11.59
N GLU A 10 -0.36 -6.10 11.37
CA GLU A 10 -1.45 -5.95 12.33
C GLU A 10 -1.21 -6.73 13.63
N LEU A 11 -0.62 -7.94 13.54
CA LEU A 11 -0.22 -8.72 14.71
C LEU A 11 0.86 -8.02 15.54
N TYR A 12 1.80 -7.32 14.89
CA TYR A 12 2.87 -6.62 15.58
C TYR A 12 2.42 -5.27 16.16
N VAL A 13 1.70 -4.48 15.37
CA VAL A 13 1.33 -3.10 15.69
C VAL A 13 0.01 -3.00 16.47
N GLY A 14 -0.85 -4.01 16.36
CA GLY A 14 -2.15 -4.09 17.05
C GLY A 14 -3.31 -3.40 16.33
N TYR A 15 -3.09 -2.85 15.13
CA TYR A 15 -4.15 -2.29 14.28
C TYR A 15 -3.86 -2.50 12.79
N PRO A 16 -4.88 -2.48 11.90
CA PRO A 16 -4.70 -2.81 10.49
C PRO A 16 -3.74 -1.85 9.77
N LEU A 17 -2.94 -2.38 8.84
CA LEU A 17 -2.05 -1.57 7.99
C LEU A 17 -2.84 -0.63 7.06
N PHE A 18 -3.91 -1.14 6.46
CA PHE A 18 -4.75 -0.42 5.52
C PHE A 18 -6.23 -0.49 5.93
N PRO A 19 -6.67 0.30 6.93
CA PRO A 19 -8.06 0.33 7.40
C PRO A 19 -8.94 1.17 6.46
N GLY A 20 -9.08 0.74 5.20
CA GLY A 20 -9.86 1.44 4.18
C GLY A 20 -11.36 1.23 4.33
N GLU A 21 -12.14 2.28 4.13
CA GLU A 21 -13.62 2.24 4.20
C GLU A 21 -14.30 1.88 2.87
N ASP A 22 -13.66 2.19 1.75
CA ASP A 22 -14.05 1.79 0.40
C ASP A 22 -12.81 1.53 -0.47
N GLU A 23 -13.01 1.13 -1.73
CA GLU A 23 -11.90 0.82 -2.64
C GLU A 23 -11.00 2.02 -2.97
N LYS A 24 -11.53 3.26 -2.95
CA LYS A 24 -10.76 4.47 -3.25
C LYS A 24 -9.89 4.86 -2.06
N ASP A 25 -10.46 4.87 -0.86
CA ASP A 25 -9.68 5.10 0.37
C ASP A 25 -8.65 3.99 0.58
N HIS A 26 -8.99 2.74 0.28
CA HIS A 26 -8.03 1.64 0.36
C HIS A 26 -6.85 1.81 -0.59
N MET A 27 -7.10 2.16 -1.86
CA MET A 27 -6.02 2.47 -2.83
C MET A 27 -5.17 3.66 -2.35
N ALA A 28 -5.80 4.71 -1.81
CA ALA A 28 -5.10 5.87 -1.27
C ALA A 28 -4.23 5.52 -0.04
N LEU A 29 -4.69 4.64 0.85
CA LEU A 29 -3.93 4.10 1.98
C LEU A 29 -2.71 3.29 1.52
N MET A 30 -2.87 2.42 0.52
CA MET A 30 -1.75 1.67 -0.06
C MET A 30 -0.70 2.62 -0.64
N MET A 31 -1.13 3.64 -1.40
CA MET A 31 -0.22 4.65 -1.95
C MET A 31 0.42 5.52 -0.88
N GLU A 32 -0.28 5.82 0.22
CA GLU A 32 0.26 6.58 1.36
C GLU A 32 1.53 5.92 1.91
N VAL A 33 1.60 4.58 1.90
CA VAL A 33 2.73 3.79 2.42
C VAL A 33 3.73 3.37 1.33
N LYS A 34 3.26 2.81 0.21
CA LYS A 34 4.12 2.23 -0.85
C LYS A 34 4.32 3.14 -2.06
N GLY A 35 3.85 4.39 -1.98
CA GLY A 35 3.89 5.32 -3.10
C GLY A 35 3.01 4.88 -4.27
N ILE A 36 3.16 5.57 -5.40
CA ILE A 36 2.35 5.35 -6.60
C ILE A 36 2.75 4.00 -7.26
N PRO A 37 1.78 3.16 -7.69
CA PRO A 37 2.10 1.93 -8.40
C PRO A 37 2.87 2.23 -9.70
N PRO A 38 3.85 1.39 -10.09
CA PRO A 38 4.58 1.58 -11.34
C PRO A 38 3.64 1.60 -12.55
N ARG A 39 3.95 2.44 -13.56
CA ARG A 39 3.15 2.56 -14.81
C ARG A 39 2.89 1.21 -15.48
N SER A 40 3.83 0.27 -15.40
CA SER A 40 3.66 -1.09 -15.95
C SER A 40 2.51 -1.86 -15.30
N VAL A 41 2.24 -1.63 -14.01
CA VAL A 41 1.11 -2.21 -13.27
C VAL A 41 -0.19 -1.49 -13.65
N LEU A 42 -0.15 -0.15 -13.72
CA LEU A 42 -1.33 0.65 -14.09
C LEU A 42 -1.80 0.39 -15.52
N ALA A 43 -0.87 0.23 -16.47
CA ALA A 43 -1.20 0.00 -17.88
C ALA A 43 -1.98 -1.32 -18.12
N ARG A 44 -1.75 -2.34 -17.29
CA ARG A 44 -2.47 -3.63 -17.34
C ARG A 44 -3.75 -3.67 -16.50
N SER A 45 -4.09 -2.58 -15.82
CA SER A 45 -5.21 -2.52 -14.87
C SER A 45 -6.50 -2.04 -15.54
N SER A 46 -7.51 -2.91 -15.63
CA SER A 46 -8.79 -2.60 -16.30
C SER A 46 -9.57 -1.47 -15.64
N ARG A 47 -9.49 -1.34 -14.30
CA ARG A 47 -10.18 -0.30 -13.52
C ARG A 47 -9.31 0.92 -13.19
N ARG A 48 -8.17 1.10 -13.88
CA ARG A 48 -7.22 2.21 -13.64
C ARG A 48 -7.91 3.57 -13.55
N LYS A 49 -8.84 3.87 -14.47
CA LYS A 49 -9.54 5.17 -14.57
C LYS A 49 -10.41 5.53 -13.36
N VAL A 50 -10.68 4.58 -12.47
CA VAL A 50 -11.39 4.85 -11.20
C VAL A 50 -10.49 5.56 -10.19
N PHE A 51 -9.17 5.32 -10.27
CA PHE A 51 -8.19 5.73 -9.26
C PHE A 51 -7.11 6.68 -9.81
N PHE A 52 -6.92 6.72 -11.13
CA PHE A 52 -5.88 7.51 -11.80
C PHE A 52 -6.44 8.25 -13.03
N ASP A 53 -5.93 9.45 -13.30
CA ASP A 53 -6.23 10.24 -14.50
C ASP A 53 -5.54 9.67 -15.76
N ASP A 54 -5.80 10.24 -16.94
CA ASP A 54 -5.22 9.73 -18.19
C ASP A 54 -3.69 9.89 -18.29
N ASP A 55 -3.07 10.74 -17.46
CA ASP A 55 -1.62 10.93 -17.34
C ASP A 55 -0.96 10.01 -16.29
N TYR A 56 -1.73 9.06 -15.73
CA TYR A 56 -1.34 8.13 -14.68
C TYR A 56 -1.10 8.77 -13.31
N ASN A 57 -1.59 9.99 -13.07
CA ASN A 57 -1.56 10.60 -11.76
C ASN A 57 -2.71 10.10 -10.88
N PRO A 58 -2.50 9.91 -9.57
CA PRO A 58 -3.58 9.55 -8.65
C PRO A 58 -4.68 10.60 -8.59
N ILE A 59 -5.93 10.16 -8.63
CA ILE A 59 -7.08 11.01 -8.34
C ILE A 59 -7.20 11.11 -6.82
N ILE A 60 -6.81 12.26 -6.27
CA ILE A 60 -6.83 12.50 -4.82
C ILE A 60 -8.23 12.94 -4.38
N THR A 61 -8.89 12.10 -3.59
CA THR A 61 -10.20 12.40 -2.98
C THR A 61 -10.12 12.25 -1.47
N PRO A 62 -10.81 13.13 -0.70
CA PRO A 62 -10.94 12.94 0.72
C PRO A 62 -11.79 11.70 1.02
N ASN A 63 -11.53 11.09 2.17
CA ASN A 63 -12.33 10.00 2.70
C ASN A 63 -13.65 10.55 3.33
N SER A 64 -14.52 9.68 3.86
CA SER A 64 -15.82 10.07 4.45
C SER A 64 -15.71 11.06 5.61
N ARG A 65 -14.54 11.13 6.26
CA ARG A 65 -14.19 12.05 7.35
C ARG A 65 -13.44 13.30 6.89
N GLY A 66 -13.30 13.51 5.58
CA GLY A 66 -12.58 14.66 5.01
C GLY A 66 -11.06 14.49 4.98
N LYS A 67 -10.51 13.33 5.35
CA LYS A 67 -9.05 13.11 5.39
C LYS A 67 -8.51 12.90 3.97
N ILE A 68 -7.51 13.69 3.59
CA ILE A 68 -6.74 13.54 2.35
C ILE A 68 -5.48 12.70 2.62
N ARG A 69 -5.14 11.78 1.72
CA ARG A 69 -3.95 10.93 1.81
C ARG A 69 -3.04 11.21 0.64
N MET A 70 -1.79 11.54 0.94
CA MET A 70 -0.77 11.81 -0.08
C MET A 70 0.06 10.56 -0.32
N PRO A 71 0.30 10.15 -1.58
CA PRO A 71 1.21 9.06 -1.88
C PRO A 71 2.59 9.27 -1.27
N GLY A 72 3.15 8.24 -0.61
CA GLY A 72 4.43 8.31 0.09
C GLY A 72 4.42 9.19 1.35
N GLY A 73 3.25 9.63 1.82
CA GLY A 73 3.12 10.44 3.03
C GLY A 73 3.42 9.69 4.34
N LYS A 74 3.54 8.36 4.28
CA LYS A 74 3.95 7.51 5.41
C LYS A 74 5.09 6.60 5.03
N ASN A 75 5.91 6.30 6.03
CA ASN A 75 7.01 5.37 5.92
C ASN A 75 6.73 4.14 6.79
N LEU A 76 6.85 2.93 6.22
CA LEU A 76 6.54 1.68 6.92
C LEU A 76 7.42 1.47 8.17
N TYR A 77 8.72 1.79 8.11
CA TYR A 77 9.63 1.70 9.27
C TYR A 77 9.16 2.61 10.41
N ALA A 78 8.75 3.83 10.08
CA ALA A 78 8.23 4.77 11.07
C ALA A 78 6.88 4.31 11.66
N LEU A 79 5.99 3.72 10.84
CA LEU A 79 4.70 3.20 11.30
C LEU A 79 4.86 2.03 12.27
N MET A 80 5.79 1.11 11.96
CA MET A 80 6.04 -0.05 12.80
C MET A 80 6.83 0.32 14.06
N ASN A 81 7.70 1.34 14.00
CA ASN A 81 8.62 1.70 15.09
C ASN A 81 9.38 0.47 15.63
N CYS A 82 9.77 -0.43 14.73
CA CYS A 82 10.41 -1.70 15.04
C CYS A 82 11.93 -1.56 14.94
N SER A 83 12.65 -2.06 15.95
CA SER A 83 14.13 -2.09 15.91
C SER A 83 14.68 -3.17 14.99
N ASP A 84 13.89 -4.21 14.69
CA ASP A 84 14.24 -5.28 13.77
C ASP A 84 14.00 -4.82 12.31
N LYS A 85 15.09 -4.47 11.63
CA LYS A 85 15.05 -3.98 10.25
C LYS A 85 14.69 -5.07 9.25
N ASP A 86 15.05 -6.33 9.54
CA ASP A 86 14.82 -7.45 8.65
C ASP A 86 13.33 -7.82 8.66
N PHE A 87 12.67 -7.72 9.81
CA PHE A 87 11.22 -7.89 9.91
C PHE A 87 10.45 -6.82 9.12
N VAL A 88 10.85 -5.54 9.22
CA VAL A 88 10.20 -4.47 8.46
C VAL A 88 10.44 -4.63 6.95
N ASP A 89 11.66 -4.96 6.54
CA ASP A 89 12.01 -5.24 5.14
C ASP A 89 11.22 -6.43 4.59
N PHE A 90 11.06 -7.49 5.38
CA PHE A 90 10.24 -8.64 5.02
C PHE A 90 8.77 -8.26 4.76
N ILE A 91 8.17 -7.44 5.63
CA ILE A 91 6.81 -6.92 5.40
C ILE A 91 6.78 -6.05 4.15
N ASP A 92 7.75 -5.14 3.97
CA ASP A 92 7.81 -4.23 2.82
C ASP A 92 7.83 -4.99 1.48
N LYS A 93 8.59 -6.10 1.44
CA LYS A 93 8.66 -7.02 0.29
C LYS A 93 7.39 -7.86 0.10
N CYS A 94 6.66 -8.17 1.16
CA CYS A 94 5.36 -8.84 1.07
C CYS A 94 4.28 -7.95 0.42
N ILE A 95 4.37 -6.63 0.59
CA ILE A 95 3.43 -5.64 0.05
C ILE A 95 3.99 -4.89 -1.18
N GLU A 96 4.78 -5.58 -2.00
CA GLU A 96 5.32 -5.00 -3.23
C GLU A 96 4.24 -4.88 -4.33
N TRP A 97 4.25 -3.79 -5.08
CA TRP A 97 3.23 -3.50 -6.10
C TRP A 97 3.26 -4.50 -7.25
N LYS A 98 4.46 -4.80 -7.75
CA LYS A 98 4.67 -5.75 -8.84
C LYS A 98 4.62 -7.18 -8.27
N PRO A 99 3.64 -8.01 -8.66
CA PRO A 99 3.53 -9.36 -8.14
C PRO A 99 4.79 -10.21 -8.40
N GLU A 100 5.41 -10.03 -9.56
CA GLU A 100 6.62 -10.74 -10.00
C GLU A 100 7.89 -10.45 -9.19
N VAL A 101 7.94 -9.39 -8.37
CA VAL A 101 9.05 -9.14 -7.43
C VAL A 101 8.63 -9.19 -5.96
N ARG A 102 7.35 -9.50 -5.71
CA ARG A 102 6.84 -9.74 -4.37
C ARG A 102 7.35 -11.10 -3.90
N LEU A 103 7.76 -11.20 -2.63
CA LEU A 103 8.15 -12.48 -2.03
C LEU A 103 7.11 -13.56 -2.31
N THR A 104 7.56 -14.78 -2.58
CA THR A 104 6.74 -16.00 -2.61
C THR A 104 6.83 -16.74 -1.26
N PRO A 105 5.94 -17.70 -0.98
CA PRO A 105 6.01 -18.48 0.26
C PRO A 105 7.31 -19.29 0.45
N GLU A 106 7.95 -19.70 -0.64
CA GLU A 106 9.19 -20.52 -0.62
C GLU A 106 10.47 -19.70 -0.45
N GLN A 107 10.40 -18.38 -0.64
CA GLN A 107 11.52 -17.44 -0.47
C GLN A 107 11.60 -16.94 0.97
#